data_AF-A0A3N5IEJ6-F1
#
_entry.id   AF-A0A3N5IEJ6-F1
#
_cell.length_a   1.000
_cell.length_b   1.000
_cell.length_c   1.000
_cell.angle_alpha   90.00
_cell.angle_beta   90.00
_cell.angle_gamma   90.00
#
_symmetry.space_group_name_H-M   'P 1'
#
loop_
_entity.id
_entity.type
_entity.pdbx_description
1 polymer ?
#
loop_
_entity_poly.entity_id
_entity_poly.type
_entity_poly.pdbx_seq_one_letter_code
_entity_poly.pdbx_strand_id
1 'polypeptide(L)'
;MRRILTEHFMTLELPAGRLRLGVDVLGACPPHLLEPQDPELRELLATIDPVPDGPTGSGARDWADLAQRMHFIGELFRLRQDDTSLLGAPFDAEQVRAIREGRMPDGRL
;
A
#
# COMPACT_ATOMS: atom_id res chain seq x y z
N MET A 1 13.21 -5.19 19.61
CA MET A 1 11.73 -5.07 19.73
C MET A 1 11.06 -4.41 18.52
N ARG A 2 11.54 -3.27 17.98
CA ARG A 2 10.89 -2.54 16.87
C ARG A 2 10.65 -3.34 15.57
N ARG A 3 11.63 -4.12 15.11
CA ARG A 3 11.51 -4.99 13.92
C ARG A 3 10.41 -6.06 14.05
N ILE A 4 10.28 -6.67 15.23
CA ILE A 4 9.29 -7.74 15.50
C ILE A 4 7.85 -7.19 15.43
N LEU A 5 7.63 -5.94 15.88
CA LEU A 5 6.34 -5.28 15.75
C LEU A 5 5.98 -5.00 14.28
N THR A 6 6.93 -4.64 13.43
CA THR A 6 6.67 -4.45 11.99
C THR A 6 6.35 -5.78 11.30
N GLU A 7 7.11 -6.84 11.59
CA GLU A 7 6.93 -8.17 10.97
C GLU A 7 5.58 -8.83 11.31
N HIS A 8 5.01 -8.54 12.49
CA HIS A 8 3.84 -9.25 13.00
C HIS A 8 2.55 -8.41 13.06
N PHE A 9 2.58 -7.08 13.00
CA PHE A 9 1.37 -6.26 13.26
C PHE A 9 0.86 -5.40 12.11
N MET A 10 1.47 -5.40 10.93
CA MET A 10 1.09 -4.44 9.89
C MET A 10 0.52 -5.16 8.66
N THR A 11 -0.77 -5.49 8.73
CA THR A 11 -1.56 -5.94 7.58
C THR A 11 -2.48 -4.84 7.11
N LEU A 12 -2.49 -4.59 5.80
CA LEU A 12 -3.47 -3.73 5.15
C LEU A 12 -4.54 -4.65 4.54
N GLU A 13 -5.78 -4.45 4.94
CA GLU A 13 -6.93 -5.10 4.31
C GLU A 13 -7.40 -4.20 3.18
N LEU A 14 -7.47 -4.76 1.97
CA LEU A 14 -8.02 -4.12 0.79
C LEU A 14 -9.21 -4.95 0.29
N PRO A 15 -10.15 -4.35 -0.45
CA PRO A 15 -11.19 -5.11 -1.16
C PRO A 15 -10.62 -6.23 -2.05
N ALA A 16 -9.46 -5.97 -2.68
CA ALA A 16 -8.74 -6.92 -3.52
C ALA A 16 -7.94 -8.01 -2.76
N GLY A 17 -7.91 -7.96 -1.42
CA GLY A 17 -7.21 -8.92 -0.56
C GLY A 17 -6.33 -8.27 0.51
N ARG A 18 -5.57 -9.10 1.22
CA ARG A 18 -4.72 -8.68 2.34
C ARG A 18 -3.28 -8.49 1.89
N LEU A 19 -2.68 -7.35 2.24
CA LEU A 19 -1.25 -7.10 2.10
C LEU A 19 -0.56 -7.15 3.47
N ARG A 20 0.68 -7.63 3.49
CA ARG A 20 1.55 -7.61 4.67
C ARG A 20 2.67 -6.61 4.40
N LEU A 21 2.85 -5.59 5.24
CA LEU A 21 3.81 -4.51 4.96
C LEU A 21 5.27 -5.00 4.92
N GLY A 22 5.59 -6.10 5.60
CA GLY A 22 6.92 -6.73 5.58
C GLY A 22 7.18 -7.69 4.41
N VAL A 23 6.24 -7.79 3.46
CA VAL A 23 6.36 -8.62 2.25
C VAL A 23 6.27 -7.69 1.05
N ASP A 24 7.04 -8.01 0.00
CA ASP A 24 7.01 -7.27 -1.25
C ASP A 24 5.59 -7.17 -1.81
N VAL A 25 5.25 -6.00 -2.36
CA VAL A 25 3.96 -5.79 -3.03
C VAL A 25 3.97 -6.59 -4.32
N LEU A 26 3.09 -7.58 -4.44
CA LEU A 26 2.98 -8.39 -5.65
C LEU A 26 1.95 -7.81 -6.61
N GLY A 27 2.28 -7.80 -7.90
CA GLY A 27 1.41 -7.33 -8.97
C GLY A 27 2.19 -7.07 -10.26
N ALA A 28 1.45 -6.82 -11.35
CA ALA A 28 2.03 -6.32 -12.58
C ALA A 28 1.96 -4.79 -12.59
N CYS A 29 3.07 -4.13 -12.90
CA CYS A 29 3.06 -2.69 -13.11
C CYS A 29 2.28 -2.37 -14.39
N PRO A 30 1.31 -1.44 -14.35
CA PRO A 30 0.64 -0.95 -15.55
C PRO A 30 1.65 -0.43 -16.57
N PRO A 31 1.47 -0.70 -17.88
CA PRO A 31 2.46 -0.31 -18.90
C PRO A 31 2.75 1.20 -18.94
N HIS A 32 1.74 2.03 -18.66
CA HIS A 32 1.88 3.49 -18.66
C HIS A 32 2.67 4.05 -17.46
N LEU A 33 2.92 3.22 -16.44
CA LEU A 33 3.74 3.55 -15.27
C LEU A 33 5.13 2.92 -15.33
N LEU A 34 5.44 2.10 -16.34
CA LEU A 34 6.82 1.63 -16.58
C LEU A 34 7.71 2.80 -17.01
N GLU A 35 7.19 3.68 -17.86
CA GLU A 35 7.84 4.90 -18.33
C GLU A 35 6.95 6.12 -18.03
N PRO A 36 6.93 6.61 -16.77
CA PRO A 36 6.13 7.76 -16.42
C PRO A 36 6.60 9.00 -17.21
N GLN A 37 5.68 9.56 -17.99
CA GLN A 37 5.98 10.71 -18.86
C GLN A 37 6.07 12.02 -18.08
N ASP A 38 5.40 12.08 -16.93
CA ASP A 38 5.39 13.25 -16.06
C ASP A 38 6.75 13.44 -15.36
N PRO A 39 7.41 14.61 -15.52
CA PRO A 39 8.72 14.86 -14.94
C PRO A 39 8.73 14.94 -13.42
N GLU A 40 7.68 15.49 -12.80
CA GLU A 40 7.57 15.62 -11.34
C GLU A 40 7.37 14.24 -10.71
N LEU A 41 6.56 13.39 -11.33
CA LEU A 41 6.40 11.99 -10.92
C LEU A 41 7.72 11.22 -11.03
N ARG A 42 8.51 11.43 -12.09
CA ARG A 42 9.83 10.80 -12.23
C ARG A 42 10.79 11.22 -11.12
N GLU A 43 10.83 12.50 -10.78
CA GLU A 43 11.67 13.02 -9.68
C GLU A 43 11.24 12.47 -8.32
N LEU A 44 9.93 12.39 -8.08
CA LEU A 44 9.38 11.79 -6.87
C LEU A 44 9.75 10.32 -6.76
N LEU A 45 9.51 9.53 -7.82
CA LEU A 45 9.84 8.10 -7.86
C LEU A 45 11.33 7.87 -7.64
N ALA A 46 12.21 8.65 -8.27
CA ALA A 46 13.65 8.56 -8.04
C ALA A 46 14.07 8.83 -6.58
N THR A 47 13.24 9.58 -5.83
CA THR A 47 13.49 9.88 -4.41
C THR A 47 13.02 8.76 -3.49
N ILE A 48 11.87 8.14 -3.77
CA ILE A 48 11.22 7.17 -2.88
C ILE A 48 11.46 5.71 -3.29
N ASP A 49 11.85 5.48 -4.53
CA ASP A 49 12.13 4.17 -5.12
C ASP A 49 13.44 4.23 -5.94
N PRO A 50 14.60 4.10 -5.27
CA PRO A 50 15.90 4.14 -5.93
C PRO A 50 16.25 2.83 -6.66
N VAL A 51 15.43 1.77 -6.58
CA VAL A 51 15.67 0.47 -7.22
C VAL A 51 14.53 0.16 -8.19
N PRO A 52 14.56 0.71 -9.41
CA PRO A 52 13.47 0.58 -10.38
C PRO A 52 13.33 -0.83 -11.00
N ASP A 53 14.03 -1.85 -10.48
CA ASP A 53 14.08 -3.21 -11.05
C ASP A 53 12.84 -4.08 -10.71
N GLY A 54 11.74 -3.45 -10.30
CA GLY A 54 10.46 -4.07 -9.96
C GLY A 54 10.21 -4.19 -8.46
N PRO A 55 9.10 -4.81 -8.03
CA PRO A 55 8.64 -4.73 -6.63
C PRO A 55 9.49 -5.50 -5.61
N THR A 56 10.59 -6.12 -6.05
CA THR A 56 11.44 -6.94 -5.21
C THR A 56 12.18 -6.05 -4.21
N GLY A 57 12.00 -6.31 -2.91
CA GLY A 57 12.56 -5.47 -1.85
C GLY A 57 11.65 -4.36 -1.36
N SER A 58 10.43 -4.25 -1.89
CA SER A 58 9.42 -3.29 -1.41
C SER A 58 8.91 -3.57 -0.01
N GLY A 59 9.06 -4.80 0.50
CA GLY A 59 8.69 -5.18 1.86
C GLY A 59 9.47 -4.41 2.92
N ALA A 60 8.76 -3.59 3.71
CA ALA A 60 9.33 -2.81 4.78
C ALA A 60 9.65 -3.71 6.00
N ARG A 61 10.94 -4.04 6.18
CA ARG A 61 11.42 -4.78 7.36
C ARG A 61 11.32 -3.93 8.64
N ASP A 62 11.33 -2.61 8.50
CA ASP A 62 11.11 -1.66 9.58
C ASP A 62 10.21 -0.52 9.09
N TRP A 63 8.92 -0.53 9.46
CA TRP A 63 7.96 0.48 8.98
C TRP A 63 8.20 1.86 9.59
N ALA A 64 8.97 1.93 10.69
CA ALA A 64 9.39 3.21 11.25
C ALA A 64 10.54 3.86 10.45
N ASP A 65 11.19 3.10 9.56
CA ASP A 65 12.14 3.64 8.60
C ASP A 65 11.38 4.33 7.46
N LEU A 66 11.62 5.64 7.29
CA LEU A 66 10.90 6.44 6.32
C LEU A 66 11.16 5.97 4.89
N ALA A 67 12.39 5.58 4.55
CA ALA A 67 12.73 5.18 3.19
C ALA A 67 12.02 3.87 2.82
N GLN A 68 12.08 2.86 3.71
CA GLN A 68 11.37 1.59 3.50
C GLN A 68 9.86 1.80 3.40
N ARG A 69 9.29 2.66 4.26
CA ARG A 69 7.86 2.99 4.21
C ARG A 69 7.46 3.67 2.91
N MET A 70 8.21 4.67 2.48
CA MET A 70 7.90 5.41 1.25
C MET A 70 8.05 4.54 0.01
N HIS A 71 9.06 3.65 -0.02
CA HIS A 71 9.26 2.69 -1.09
C HIS A 71 8.08 1.71 -1.18
N PHE A 72 7.65 1.10 -0.06
CA PHE A 72 6.45 0.24 -0.03
C PHE A 72 5.20 0.97 -0.54
N ILE A 73 4.97 2.19 -0.08
CA ILE A 73 3.80 2.99 -0.46
C ILE A 73 3.86 3.32 -1.97
N GLY A 74 5.02 3.72 -2.48
CA GLY A 74 5.22 3.99 -3.91
C GLY A 74 4.86 2.79 -4.78
N GLU A 75 5.40 1.62 -4.43
CA GLU A 75 5.10 0.36 -5.15
C GLU A 75 3.63 -0.05 -5.02
N LEU A 76 3.01 0.15 -3.85
CA LEU A 76 1.57 -0.09 -3.68
C LEU A 76 0.73 0.75 -4.64
N PHE A 77 0.99 2.05 -4.73
CA PHE A 77 0.29 2.92 -5.68
C PHE A 77 0.58 2.49 -7.12
N ARG A 78 1.85 2.26 -7.47
CA ARG A 78 2.25 1.89 -8.82
C ARG A 78 1.58 0.61 -9.32
N LEU A 79 1.50 -0.42 -8.48
CA LEU A 79 0.92 -1.72 -8.86
C LEU A 79 -0.60 -1.76 -8.78
N ARG A 80 -1.24 -0.84 -8.03
CA ARG A 80 -2.69 -0.85 -7.79
C ARG A 80 -3.44 0.36 -8.34
N GLN A 81 -2.76 1.26 -9.05
CA GLN A 81 -3.36 2.50 -9.58
C GLN A 81 -4.60 2.22 -10.46
N ASP A 82 -4.59 1.14 -11.23
CA ASP A 82 -5.68 0.76 -12.12
C ASP A 82 -6.68 -0.23 -11.48
N ASP A 83 -6.48 -0.61 -10.21
CA ASP A 83 -7.36 -1.56 -9.51
C ASP A 83 -8.66 -0.86 -9.08
N THR A 84 -9.65 -0.90 -9.97
CA THR A 84 -10.95 -0.25 -9.75
C THR A 84 -11.71 -0.78 -8.53
N SER A 85 -11.36 -1.96 -8.01
CA SER A 85 -11.99 -2.49 -6.79
C SER A 85 -11.68 -1.65 -5.55
N LEU A 86 -10.55 -0.92 -5.57
CA LEU A 86 -10.13 -0.01 -4.50
C LEU A 86 -10.93 1.30 -4.47
N LEU A 87 -11.75 1.57 -5.50
CA LEU A 87 -12.64 2.73 -5.55
C LEU A 87 -13.97 2.49 -4.79
N GLY A 88 -14.24 1.25 -4.40
CA GLY A 88 -15.40 0.89 -3.58
C GLY A 88 -15.32 1.50 -2.19
N ALA A 89 -16.48 1.77 -1.58
CA ALA A 89 -16.51 2.20 -0.18
C ALA A 89 -15.99 1.05 0.72
N PRO A 90 -15.02 1.32 1.61
CA PRO A 90 -14.43 0.29 2.49
C PRO A 90 -15.37 -0.13 3.62
N PHE A 91 -16.48 0.60 3.82
CA PHE A 91 -17.49 0.33 4.80
C PHE A 91 -18.86 0.62 4.20
N ASP A 92 -19.84 -0.22 4.52
CA ASP A 92 -21.23 0.09 4.23
C ASP A 92 -21.79 1.18 5.16
N ALA A 93 -23.01 1.64 4.87
CA ALA A 93 -23.64 2.73 5.62
C ALA A 93 -23.85 2.41 7.11
N GLU A 94 -24.09 1.14 7.45
CA GLU A 94 -24.29 0.71 8.83
C GLU A 94 -22.97 0.65 9.60
N GLN A 95 -21.91 0.16 8.96
CA GLN A 95 -20.55 0.16 9.49
C GLN A 95 -20.05 1.61 9.71
N VAL A 96 -20.30 2.51 8.76
CA VAL A 96 -19.97 3.95 8.92
C VAL A 96 -20.73 4.56 10.10
N ARG A 97 -22.01 4.22 10.28
CA ARG A 97 -22.78 4.69 11.45
C ARG A 97 -22.17 4.18 12.75
N ALA A 98 -21.81 2.91 12.84
CA ALA A 98 -21.17 2.34 14.02
C ALA A 98 -19.86 3.06 14.37
N ILE A 99 -18.99 3.28 13.37
CA ILE A 99 -17.73 4.02 13.54
C ILE A 99 -17.98 5.43 14.06
N ARG A 100 -18.95 6.15 13.49
CA ARG A 100 -19.30 7.53 13.90
C ARG A 100 -19.81 7.60 15.35
N GLU A 101 -20.40 6.51 15.84
CA GLU A 101 -20.84 6.37 17.23
C GLU A 101 -19.74 5.84 18.16
N GLY A 102 -18.51 5.65 17.67
CA GLY A 102 -17.38 5.12 18.44
C GLY A 102 -17.44 3.61 18.68
N ARG A 103 -18.29 2.88 17.95
CA ARG A 103 -18.44 1.43 18.03
C ARG A 103 -17.58 0.75 16.96
N MET A 104 -17.10 -0.45 17.26
CA MET A 104 -16.46 -1.31 16.26
C MET A 104 -17.53 -1.78 15.26
N PRO A 105 -17.35 -1.58 13.94
CA PRO A 105 -18.23 -2.14 12.93
C PRO A 105 -18.07 -3.67 12.88
N ASP A 106 -19.18 -4.39 12.77
CA ASP A 106 -19.19 -5.84 12.54
C ASP A 106 -18.98 -6.15 11.04
N GLY A 107 -18.55 -7.38 10.73
CA GLY A 107 -18.37 -7.87 9.36
C GLY A 107 -16.94 -7.78 8.82
N ARG A 108 -16.80 -8.04 7.51
CA ARG A 108 -15.53 -7.85 6.78
C ARG A 108 -15.50 -6.44 6.18
N LEU A 109 -14.29 -5.91 5.99
CA LEU A 109 -14.00 -4.81 5.05
C LEU A 109 -14.33 -5.21 3.61
#